data_AF-A0A535RU74-F1
#
_entry.id   AF-A0A535RU74-F1
#
_cell.length_a   1.000
_cell.length_b   1.000
_cell.length_c   1.000
_cell.angle_alpha   90.00
_cell.angle_beta   90.00
_cell.angle_gamma   90.00
#
_symmetry.space_group_name_H-M   'P 1'
#
loop_
_entity.id
_entity.type
_entity.pdbx_description
1 polymer ?
#
loop_
_entity_poly.entity_id
_entity_poly.type
_entity_poly.pdbx_seq_one_letter_code
_entity_poly.pdbx_strand_id
1 'polypeptide(L)'
;MIDIGHFIQRLTDPFNTESRFYWPLVAGVFIAMILHTAWYLWKPNRPRNPVRDSVESVAYWIDFVVLILFLVFLSAKVRAYVLVVLLVIEWLSLAYVYFIYAPPRFEAFSREERRQRYIPEPRRRAARR
;
A
#
# COMPACT_ATOMS: atom_id res chain seq x y z
N MET A 1 31.35 -15.31 -19.98
CA MET A 1 31.40 -14.21 -18.99
C MET A 1 30.12 -13.41 -19.16
N ILE A 2 29.28 -13.30 -18.13
CA ILE A 2 28.05 -12.51 -18.22
C ILE A 2 28.48 -11.04 -18.29
N ASP A 3 28.26 -10.40 -19.44
CA ASP A 3 28.55 -8.98 -19.61
C ASP A 3 27.47 -8.16 -18.93
N ILE A 4 27.73 -7.84 -17.65
CA ILE A 4 26.85 -7.03 -16.81
C ILE A 4 26.66 -5.65 -17.42
N GLY A 5 27.66 -5.11 -18.13
CA GLY A 5 27.55 -3.83 -18.83
C GLY A 5 26.51 -3.88 -19.94
N HIS A 6 26.55 -4.93 -20.76
CA HIS A 6 25.58 -5.16 -21.82
C HIS A 6 24.16 -5.43 -21.27
N PHE A 7 24.06 -6.09 -20.11
CA PHE A 7 22.78 -6.34 -19.43
C PHE A 7 22.17 -5.05 -18.86
N ILE A 8 22.98 -4.20 -18.23
CA ILE A 8 22.56 -2.89 -17.71
C ILE A 8 22.15 -1.98 -18.87
N GLN A 9 22.93 -1.94 -19.96
CA GLN A 9 22.57 -1.18 -21.16
C GLN A 9 21.20 -1.58 -21.71
N ARG A 10 20.90 -2.88 -21.77
CA ARG A 10 19.60 -3.40 -22.21
C ARG A 10 18.44 -3.09 -21.26
N LEU A 11 18.73 -2.94 -19.96
CA LEU A 11 17.77 -2.51 -18.94
C LEU A 11 17.54 -0.99 -18.95
N THR A 12 18.54 -0.21 -19.36
CA THR A 12 18.49 1.26 -19.44
C THR A 12 18.06 1.79 -20.80
N ASP A 13 18.26 1.02 -21.87
CA ASP A 13 17.68 1.32 -23.17
C ASP A 13 16.16 1.40 -23.00
N PRO A 14 15.51 2.41 -23.60
CA PRO A 14 14.10 2.65 -23.41
C PRO A 14 13.38 1.37 -23.78
N PHE A 15 12.74 0.72 -22.79
CA PHE A 15 11.91 -0.48 -22.92
C PHE A 15 11.40 -0.59 -24.35
N ASN A 16 12.10 -1.36 -25.19
CA ASN A 16 11.86 -1.31 -26.62
C ASN A 16 10.39 -1.70 -26.82
N THR A 17 9.57 -0.85 -27.43
CA THR A 17 8.14 -1.13 -27.57
C THR A 17 7.83 -2.27 -28.52
N GLU A 18 8.83 -2.75 -29.27
CA GLU A 18 8.79 -4.01 -30.01
C GLU A 18 9.10 -5.23 -29.13
N SER A 19 9.51 -5.01 -27.87
CA SER A 19 9.70 -6.05 -26.89
C SER A 19 8.35 -6.67 -26.53
N ARG A 20 8.27 -7.96 -26.83
CA ARG A 20 7.15 -8.85 -26.49
C ARG A 20 6.81 -8.85 -24.99
N PHE A 21 7.68 -8.29 -24.15
CA PHE A 21 7.55 -8.22 -22.70
C PHE A 21 6.82 -6.98 -22.18
N TYR A 22 6.60 -5.94 -23.00
CA TYR A 22 5.92 -4.72 -22.56
C TYR A 22 4.44 -4.97 -22.20
N TRP A 23 3.69 -5.60 -23.11
CA TRP A 23 2.27 -5.89 -22.90
C TRP A 23 2.00 -6.83 -21.71
N PRO A 24 2.77 -7.93 -21.52
CA PRO A 24 2.68 -8.74 -20.31
C PRO A 24 2.94 -7.95 -19.02
N LEU A 25 3.88 -7.00 -19.03
CA LEU A 25 4.19 -6.18 -17.86
C LEU A 25 3.02 -5.25 -17.50
N VAL A 26 2.45 -4.56 -18.50
CA VAL A 26 1.26 -3.71 -18.32
C VAL A 26 0.09 -4.53 -17.76
N ALA A 27 -0.19 -5.69 -18.36
CA ALA A 27 -1.23 -6.58 -17.87
C ALA A 27 -0.95 -7.08 -16.44
N GLY A 28 0.30 -7.40 -16.12
CA GLY A 28 0.74 -7.81 -14.79
C GLY A 28 0.50 -6.73 -13.73
N VAL A 29 0.85 -5.48 -14.02
CA VAL A 29 0.58 -4.34 -13.11
C VAL A 29 -0.92 -4.15 -12.91
N PHE A 30 -1.71 -4.25 -13.98
CA PHE A 30 -3.16 -4.13 -13.89
C PHE A 30 -3.79 -5.25 -13.03
N ILE A 31 -3.36 -6.49 -13.23
CA ILE A 31 -3.79 -7.64 -12.41
C ILE A 31 -3.37 -7.44 -10.95
N ALA A 32 -2.16 -6.94 -10.70
CA ALA A 32 -1.68 -6.63 -9.36
C ALA A 32 -2.57 -5.59 -8.67
N MET A 33 -3.01 -4.54 -9.37
CA MET A 33 -3.97 -3.56 -8.83
C MET A 33 -5.30 -4.21 -8.43
N ILE A 34 -5.86 -5.08 -9.28
CA ILE A 34 -7.11 -5.78 -9.00
C ILE A 34 -6.96 -6.68 -7.78
N LEU A 35 -5.90 -7.48 -7.73
CA LEU A 35 -5.63 -8.39 -6.62
C LEU A 35 -5.39 -7.62 -5.31
N HIS A 36 -4.66 -6.51 -5.37
CA HIS A 36 -4.41 -5.65 -4.21
C HIS A 36 -5.72 -5.05 -3.67
N THR A 37 -6.58 -4.55 -4.57
CA THR A 37 -7.91 -4.05 -4.21
C THR A 37 -8.79 -5.14 -3.62
N ALA A 38 -8.83 -6.32 -4.24
CA ALA A 38 -9.60 -7.46 -3.74
C ALA A 38 -9.12 -7.90 -2.37
N TRP A 39 -7.80 -7.94 -2.15
CA TRP A 39 -7.20 -8.24 -0.85
C TRP A 39 -7.59 -7.20 0.21
N TYR A 40 -7.53 -5.91 -0.12
CA TYR A 40 -7.90 -4.83 0.81
C TYR A 40 -9.39 -4.88 1.19
N LEU A 41 -10.27 -5.19 0.24
CA LEU A 41 -11.71 -5.36 0.48
C LEU A 41 -12.02 -6.66 1.22
N TRP A 42 -11.19 -7.68 1.08
CA TRP A 42 -11.33 -8.96 1.76
C TRP A 42 -10.84 -8.86 3.21
N LYS A 43 -11.58 -8.10 4.04
CA LYS A 43 -11.39 -8.13 5.49
C LYS A 43 -12.26 -9.25 6.09
N PRO A 44 -11.68 -10.36 6.58
CA PRO A 44 -12.44 -11.33 7.37
C PRO A 44 -12.98 -10.64 8.63
N ASN A 45 -14.01 -11.24 9.23
CA ASN A 45 -14.79 -10.76 10.38
C ASN A 45 -13.95 -10.61 11.68
N ARG A 46 -12.85 -9.84 11.61
CA ARG A 46 -11.97 -9.51 12.73
C ARG A 46 -12.59 -8.35 13.50
N PRO A 47 -12.38 -8.30 14.83
CA PRO A 47 -12.76 -7.14 15.62
C PRO A 47 -12.13 -5.89 14.99
N ARG A 48 -12.98 -4.98 14.51
CA ARG A 48 -12.56 -3.75 13.83
C ARG A 48 -11.81 -2.88 14.82
N ASN A 49 -10.53 -2.64 14.54
CA ASN A 49 -9.75 -1.61 15.22
C ASN A 49 -9.72 -0.39 14.28
N PRO A 50 -10.45 0.69 14.60
CA PRO A 50 -10.58 1.83 13.69
C PRO A 50 -9.24 2.51 13.37
N VAL A 51 -8.27 2.44 14.30
CA VAL A 51 -6.93 2.96 14.07
C VAL A 51 -6.15 2.06 13.12
N ARG A 52 -6.23 0.74 13.29
CA ARG A 52 -5.63 -0.21 12.35
C ARG A 52 -6.22 -0.07 10.96
N ASP A 53 -7.55 0.03 10.88
CA ASP A 53 -8.28 0.20 9.62
C ASP A 53 -7.86 1.51 8.92
N SER A 54 -7.67 2.60 9.68
CA SER A 54 -7.19 3.87 9.14
C SER A 54 -5.75 3.77 8.61
N VAL A 55 -4.83 3.15 9.35
CA VAL A 55 -3.43 2.99 8.91
C VAL A 55 -3.34 2.10 7.67
N GLU A 56 -4.05 0.97 7.67
CA GLU A 56 -4.14 0.08 6.52
C GLU A 56 -4.76 0.78 5.30
N SER A 57 -5.76 1.65 5.52
CA SER A 57 -6.34 2.45 4.44
C SER A 57 -5.34 3.43 3.84
N VAL A 58 -4.56 4.11 4.66
CA VAL A 58 -3.51 5.04 4.19
C VAL A 58 -2.45 4.27 3.39
N ALA A 59 -1.96 3.15 3.91
CA ALA A 59 -0.99 2.30 3.21
C ALA A 59 -1.54 1.80 1.86
N TYR A 60 -2.78 1.32 1.84
CA TYR A 60 -3.48 0.92 0.62
C TYR A 60 -3.52 2.04 -0.43
N TRP A 61 -3.87 3.26 -0.02
CA TRP A 61 -3.96 4.38 -0.96
C TRP A 61 -2.59 4.79 -1.52
N ILE A 62 -1.52 4.68 -0.72
CA ILE A 62 -0.15 4.92 -1.20
C ILE A 62 0.19 3.93 -2.31
N ASP A 63 0.06 2.62 -2.04
CA ASP A 63 0.34 1.56 -3.03
C ASP A 63 -0.53 1.72 -4.28
N PHE A 64 -1.82 1.97 -4.09
CA PHE A 64 -2.77 2.10 -5.21
C PHE A 64 -2.43 3.29 -6.12
N VAL A 65 -2.11 4.45 -5.55
CA VAL A 65 -1.69 5.64 -6.32
C VAL A 65 -0.36 5.37 -7.02
N VAL A 66 0.59 4.72 -6.35
CA VAL A 66 1.88 4.38 -6.95
C VAL A 66 1.69 3.41 -8.12
N LEU A 67 0.86 2.38 -7.99
CA LEU A 67 0.57 1.45 -9.09
C LEU A 67 -0.06 2.15 -10.29
N ILE A 68 -0.96 3.12 -10.07
CA ILE A 68 -1.51 3.97 -11.14
C ILE A 68 -0.39 4.75 -11.81
N LEU A 69 0.44 5.45 -11.04
CA LEU A 69 1.56 6.25 -11.57
C LEU A 69 2.57 5.37 -12.31
N PHE A 70 2.83 4.17 -11.80
CA PHE A 70 3.70 3.18 -12.43
C PHE A 70 3.13 2.77 -13.79
N LEU A 71 1.83 2.45 -13.86
CA LEU A 71 1.15 2.12 -15.11
C LEU A 71 1.18 3.30 -16.11
N VAL A 72 0.97 4.52 -15.63
CA VAL A 72 1.04 5.75 -16.44
C VAL A 72 2.44 5.97 -16.98
N PHE A 73 3.48 5.86 -16.15
CA PHE A 73 4.88 6.04 -16.58
C PHE A 73 5.36 4.92 -17.50
N LEU A 74 4.89 3.70 -17.26
CA LEU A 74 5.11 2.58 -18.17
C LEU A 74 4.46 2.88 -19.54
N SER A 75 3.23 3.37 -19.55
CA SER A 75 2.48 3.78 -20.76
C SER A 75 3.12 4.95 -21.50
N ALA A 76 3.66 5.91 -20.74
CA ALA A 76 4.40 7.05 -21.25
C ALA A 76 5.85 6.72 -21.64
N LYS A 77 6.26 5.46 -21.52
CA LYS A 77 7.59 4.96 -21.92
C LYS A 77 8.73 5.72 -21.26
N VAL A 78 8.53 6.11 -20.01
CA VAL A 78 9.55 6.83 -19.24
C VAL A 78 10.76 5.92 -19.02
N ARG A 79 11.94 6.52 -18.91
CA ARG A 79 13.19 5.78 -18.64
C ARG A 79 13.06 4.93 -17.37
N ALA A 80 13.60 3.72 -17.41
CA ALA A 80 13.44 2.71 -16.36
C ALA A 80 13.84 3.19 -14.96
N TYR A 81 14.87 4.04 -14.85
CA TYR A 81 15.28 4.58 -13.55
C TYR A 81 14.19 5.40 -12.86
N VAL A 82 13.27 6.03 -13.61
CA VAL A 82 12.15 6.77 -13.02
C VAL A 82 11.16 5.83 -12.34
N LEU A 83 10.91 4.66 -12.95
CA LEU A 83 10.09 3.61 -12.35
C LEU A 83 10.74 3.07 -11.06
N VAL A 84 12.06 2.88 -11.08
CA VAL A 84 12.81 2.45 -9.88
C VAL A 84 12.72 3.50 -8.77
N VAL A 85 12.91 4.80 -9.09
CA VAL A 85 12.77 5.88 -8.12
C VAL A 85 11.36 5.94 -7.54
N LEU A 86 10.33 5.74 -8.37
CA LEU A 86 8.94 5.70 -7.91
C LEU A 86 8.72 4.58 -6.87
N LEU A 87 9.23 3.37 -7.12
CA LEU A 87 9.14 2.25 -6.17
C LEU A 87 9.92 2.52 -4.87
N VAL A 88 11.07 3.20 -4.95
CA VAL A 88 11.81 3.60 -3.74
C VAL A 88 11.00 4.59 -2.92
N ILE A 89 10.34 5.56 -3.56
CA ILE A 89 9.49 6.54 -2.87
C ILE A 89 8.30 5.86 -2.20
N GLU A 90 7.66 4.90 -2.86
CA GLU A 90 6.60 4.06 -2.28
C GLU A 90 7.07 3.37 -1.01
N TRP A 91 8.19 2.65 -1.07
CA TRP A 91 8.76 1.94 0.07
C TRP A 91 9.07 2.87 1.24
N LEU A 92 9.66 4.04 0.97
CA LEU A 92 9.92 5.05 2.00
C LEU A 92 8.63 5.60 2.60
N SER A 93 7.60 5.80 1.79
CA SER A 93 6.29 6.28 2.23
C SER A 93 5.60 5.26 3.14
N LEU A 94 5.62 3.97 2.76
CA LEU A 94 5.11 2.89 3.60
C LEU A 94 5.92 2.77 4.90
N ALA A 95 7.25 2.82 4.82
CA ALA A 95 8.12 2.80 6.00
C ALA A 95 7.78 3.95 6.95
N TYR A 96 7.58 5.17 6.43
CA TYR A 96 7.13 6.31 7.22
C TYR A 96 5.77 6.04 7.88
N VAL A 97 4.81 5.48 7.15
CA VAL A 97 3.49 5.16 7.71
C VAL A 97 3.60 4.16 8.87
N TYR A 98 4.36 3.07 8.70
CA TYR A 98 4.43 2.02 9.71
C TYR A 98 5.36 2.34 10.89
N PHE A 99 6.49 3.02 10.65
CA PHE A 99 7.46 3.29 11.71
C PHE A 99 7.25 4.61 12.43
N ILE A 100 6.64 5.61 11.80
CA ILE A 100 6.54 6.96 12.37
C ILE A 100 5.09 7.36 12.61
N TYR A 101 4.22 7.16 11.62
CA TYR A 101 2.82 7.63 11.70
C TYR A 101 1.92 6.73 12.56
N ALA A 102 2.06 5.40 12.44
CA ALA A 102 1.18 4.42 13.08
C ALA A 102 1.42 4.20 14.58
N PRO A 103 2.67 4.09 15.09
CA PRO A 103 2.91 3.79 16.51
C PRO A 103 2.20 4.69 17.52
N PRO A 104 2.25 6.04 17.40
CA PRO A 104 1.61 6.91 18.39
C PRO A 104 0.08 6.75 18.41
N ARG A 105 -0.53 6.38 17.28
CA ARG A 105 -1.98 6.19 17.15
C ARG A 105 -2.43 4.88 17.79
N PHE A 106 -1.66 3.81 17.58
CA PHE A 106 -1.93 2.54 18.24
C PHE A 106 -1.81 2.63 19.76
N GLU A 107 -0.83 3.37 20.25
CA GLU A 107 -0.69 3.63 21.68
C GLU A 107 -1.87 4.42 22.24
N ALA A 108 -2.29 5.51 21.58
CA ALA A 108 -3.44 6.30 22.01
C ALA A 108 -4.71 5.44 22.09
N PHE A 109 -4.97 4.63 21.05
CA PHE A 109 -6.11 3.71 21.03
C PHE A 109 -6.06 2.69 22.17
N SER A 110 -4.90 2.08 22.44
CA SER A 110 -4.75 1.13 23.55
C SER A 110 -4.99 1.79 24.92
N ARG A 111 -4.69 3.09 25.07
CA ARG A 111 -4.98 3.85 26.29
C ARG A 111 -6.48 4.11 26.43
N GLU A 112 -7.16 4.46 25.35
CA GLU A 112 -8.62 4.65 25.32
C GLU A 112 -9.38 3.34 25.56
N GLU A 113 -8.96 2.24 24.93
CA GLU A 113 -9.55 0.92 25.15
C GLU A 113 -9.41 0.48 26.62
N ARG A 114 -8.24 0.73 27.24
CA ARG A 114 -8.04 0.53 28.68
C ARG A 114 -8.99 1.40 29.50
N ARG A 115 -9.16 2.68 29.16
CA ARG A 115 -10.10 3.58 29.87
C ARG A 115 -11.53 3.09 29.78
N GLN A 116 -11.97 2.61 28.62
CA GLN A 116 -13.32 2.09 28.42
C GLN A 116 -13.63 0.88 29.30
N ARG A 117 -12.64 0.02 29.61
CA ARG A 117 -12.83 -1.11 30.56
C ARG A 117 -13.16 -0.68 31.99
N TYR A 118 -12.74 0.52 32.40
CA TYR A 118 -13.00 1.04 33.74
C TYR A 118 -14.24 1.94 33.81
N ILE A 119 -14.80 2.33 32.67
CA ILE A 119 -16.07 3.05 32.63
C ILE A 119 -17.15 1.98 32.86
N PRO A 120 -17.89 2.01 33.99
CA PRO A 120 -18.97 1.07 34.19
C PRO A 120 -19.95 1.25 33.03
N GLU A 121 -20.30 0.14 32.37
CA GLU A 121 -21.40 0.15 31.40
C GLU A 121 -22.58 0.88 32.02
N PRO A 122 -23.25 1.79 31.31
CA PRO A 122 -24.36 2.54 31.86
C PRO A 122 -25.34 1.51 32.42
N ARG A 123 -25.35 1.39 33.75
CA ARG A 123 -26.17 0.45 34.50
C ARG A 123 -27.56 0.73 34.02
N ARG A 124 -28.10 -0.13 33.15
CA ARG A 124 -29.39 0.02 32.45
C ARG A 124 -30.34 0.67 33.44
N ARG A 125 -30.52 1.99 33.34
CA ARG A 125 -31.28 2.72 34.34
C ARG A 125 -32.71 2.28 34.10
N ALA A 126 -33.18 1.41 35.00
CA ALA A 126 -34.57 1.19 35.37
C ALA A 126 -35.50 0.87 34.19
N ALA A 127 -35.98 -0.35 33.97
CA ALA A 127 -36.89 -1.08 34.86
C ALA A 127 -38.03 -0.26 35.53
N ARG A 128 -38.14 1.06 35.37
CA ARG A 128 -39.22 1.91 35.96
C ARG A 128 -39.39 3.23 35.19
N ARG A 129 -40.20 3.21 34.14
CA ARG A 129 -41.43 4.00 34.01
C ARG A 129 -42.20 3.56 32.78
#